data_AF-A0A848WHJ3-F1
#
_entry.id   AF-A0A848WHJ3-F1
#
_cell.length_a   1.000
_cell.length_b   1.000
_cell.length_c   1.000
_cell.angle_alpha   90.00
_cell.angle_beta   90.00
_cell.angle_gamma   90.00
#
_symmetry.space_group_name_H-M   'P 1'
#
loop_
_entity.id
_entity.type
_entity.pdbx_description
1 polymer ?
#
loop_
_entity_poly.entity_id
_entity_poly.type
_entity_poly.pdbx_seq_one_letter_code
_entity_poly.pdbx_strand_id
1 'polypeptide(L)'
;MTFKGLAVGVVATLALSTPAISASLSLNSIDGVWQNASPSVSGEGTSQIRWGTPAYTTDGSFYSQLAYLLNGGQQSGYDFDASGDMVVEDNTTFVLGTFTHLNYPIRDTLLTSVDLSLSFMIDGVTEAITSVFSFDHWETHNEAEVCANGEGREDGLNISGCADRVTATLNEAMSETFVIDGVTYVLDISGFLYEGELMTDFWTLENQSNEALLVGSFRVVPSEVPLPATGLLLLGGLAGMAMVRRRRR
;
A
#
# COMPACT_ATOMS: atom_id res chain seq x y z
N MET A 1 15.72 -45.42 -61.27
CA MET A 1 15.93 -44.28 -60.36
C MET A 1 14.62 -43.99 -59.67
N THR A 2 14.56 -44.24 -58.36
CA THR A 2 13.35 -44.26 -57.53
C THR A 2 13.20 -42.89 -56.86
N PHE A 3 12.13 -42.15 -57.17
CA PHE A 3 11.75 -40.95 -56.41
C PHE A 3 10.81 -41.36 -55.27
N LYS A 4 11.28 -41.27 -54.02
CA LYS A 4 10.44 -41.30 -52.82
C LYS A 4 10.09 -39.86 -52.45
N GLY A 5 8.84 -39.46 -52.66
CA GLY A 5 8.29 -38.21 -52.14
C GLY A 5 7.96 -38.36 -50.65
N LEU A 6 8.64 -37.59 -49.80
CA LEU A 6 8.34 -37.49 -48.37
C LEU A 6 7.29 -36.39 -48.19
N ALA A 7 6.05 -36.75 -47.83
CA ALA A 7 5.03 -35.78 -47.45
C ALA A 7 5.26 -35.36 -45.99
N VAL A 8 5.76 -34.15 -45.77
CA VAL A 8 5.83 -33.54 -44.45
C VAL A 8 4.45 -32.97 -44.11
N GLY A 9 3.77 -33.59 -43.14
CA GLY A 9 2.52 -33.06 -42.58
C GLY A 9 2.82 -31.92 -41.63
N VAL A 10 2.37 -30.72 -41.97
CA VAL A 10 2.41 -29.55 -41.08
C VAL A 10 1.32 -29.72 -40.02
N VAL A 11 1.71 -29.88 -38.75
CA VAL A 11 0.81 -29.78 -37.61
C VAL A 11 0.69 -28.30 -37.28
N ALA A 12 -0.45 -27.69 -37.59
CA ALA A 12 -0.77 -26.34 -37.14
C ALA A 12 -1.19 -26.40 -35.67
N THR A 13 -0.31 -25.98 -34.77
CA THR A 13 -0.63 -25.72 -33.37
C THR A 13 -1.51 -24.48 -33.30
N LEU A 14 -2.83 -24.65 -33.10
CA LEU A 14 -3.69 -23.54 -32.71
C LEU A 14 -3.32 -23.14 -31.27
N ALA A 15 -2.53 -22.08 -31.12
CA ALA A 15 -2.42 -21.37 -29.87
C ALA A 15 -3.73 -20.61 -29.66
N LEU A 16 -4.62 -21.15 -28.82
CA LEU A 16 -5.78 -20.42 -28.34
C LEU A 16 -5.26 -19.34 -27.37
N SER A 17 -5.05 -18.12 -27.86
CA SER A 17 -4.84 -16.96 -27.00
C SER A 17 -6.15 -16.68 -26.29
N THR A 18 -6.23 -16.96 -25.00
CA THR A 18 -7.35 -16.50 -24.17
C THR A 18 -7.31 -14.96 -24.13
N PRO A 19 -8.44 -14.27 -24.34
CA PRO A 19 -8.47 -12.83 -24.13
C PRO A 19 -8.13 -12.54 -22.66
N ALA A 20 -7.20 -11.62 -22.44
CA ALA A 20 -7.01 -11.04 -21.12
C ALA A 20 -8.25 -10.19 -20.81
N ILE A 21 -8.97 -10.54 -19.74
CA ILE A 21 -10.03 -9.70 -19.21
C ILE A 21 -9.32 -8.65 -18.33
N SER A 22 -9.37 -7.37 -18.70
CA SER A 22 -9.03 -6.29 -17.78
C SER A 22 -10.24 -6.13 -16.86
N ALA A 23 -10.09 -6.51 -15.59
CA ALA A 23 -11.09 -6.18 -14.58
C ALA A 23 -10.67 -4.89 -13.89
N SER A 24 -11.66 -4.08 -13.54
CA SER A 24 -11.46 -2.87 -12.76
C SER A 24 -12.39 -2.85 -11.55
N LEU A 25 -11.97 -2.13 -10.52
CA LEU A 25 -12.76 -1.87 -9.32
C LEU A 25 -12.90 -0.35 -9.13
N SER A 26 -14.08 0.09 -8.73
CA SER A 26 -14.34 1.47 -8.31
C SER A 26 -14.26 1.54 -6.79
N LEU A 27 -13.28 2.28 -6.28
CA LEU A 27 -13.06 2.54 -4.86
C LEU A 27 -13.62 3.93 -4.55
N ASN A 28 -14.46 3.99 -3.52
CA ASN A 28 -15.17 5.20 -3.14
C ASN A 28 -15.04 5.44 -1.63
N SER A 29 -15.19 6.70 -1.20
CA SER A 29 -15.22 7.05 0.23
C SER A 29 -14.01 6.54 1.02
N ILE A 30 -12.81 6.67 0.44
CA ILE A 30 -11.58 6.32 1.13
C ILE A 30 -11.36 7.32 2.26
N ASP A 31 -11.16 6.82 3.48
CA ASP A 31 -10.94 7.61 4.67
C ASP A 31 -9.95 6.92 5.61
N GLY A 32 -9.24 7.73 6.40
CA GLY A 32 -8.27 7.24 7.37
C GLY A 32 -8.32 8.06 8.64
N VAL A 33 -8.49 7.38 9.77
CA VAL A 33 -8.69 8.01 11.07
C VAL A 33 -7.66 7.49 12.08
N TRP A 34 -7.02 8.41 12.78
CA TRP A 34 -6.10 8.10 13.88
C TRP A 34 -6.87 7.80 15.16
N GLN A 35 -6.49 6.72 15.84
CA GLN A 35 -7.13 6.27 17.08
C GLN A 35 -6.14 5.55 18.00
N ASN A 36 -6.53 5.34 19.26
CA ASN A 36 -5.75 4.58 20.24
C ASN A 36 -4.34 5.16 20.47
N ALA A 37 -4.19 6.49 20.42
CA ALA A 37 -2.89 7.10 20.66
C ALA A 37 -2.44 6.89 22.12
N SER A 38 -1.17 6.58 22.29
CA SER A 38 -0.53 6.43 23.59
C SER A 38 0.75 7.26 23.65
N PRO A 39 0.86 8.20 24.60
CA PRO A 39 -0.24 8.79 25.37
C PRO A 39 -1.30 9.44 24.47
N SER A 40 -2.49 9.75 25.03
CA SER A 40 -3.54 10.41 24.26
C SER A 40 -3.10 11.76 23.69
N VAL A 41 -3.54 12.06 22.48
CA VAL A 41 -3.13 13.26 21.72
C VAL A 41 -4.35 14.06 21.26
N SER A 42 -4.09 15.26 20.73
CA SER A 42 -5.16 16.05 20.11
C SER A 42 -5.45 15.53 18.70
N GLY A 43 -6.73 15.52 18.31
CA GLY A 43 -7.16 15.14 16.96
C GLY A 43 -7.52 13.66 16.77
N GLU A 44 -7.45 12.83 17.82
CA GLU A 44 -7.94 11.44 17.76
C GLU A 44 -9.39 11.38 17.26
N GLY A 45 -9.69 10.40 16.41
CA GLY A 45 -10.96 10.30 15.69
C GLY A 45 -11.03 11.14 14.42
N THR A 46 -9.92 11.76 13.99
CA THR A 46 -9.81 12.48 12.71
C THR A 46 -8.61 12.01 11.90
N SER A 47 -8.43 12.55 10.69
CA SER A 47 -7.29 12.27 9.80
C SER A 47 -6.00 12.98 10.20
N GLN A 48 -6.01 13.78 11.27
CA GLN A 48 -4.85 14.54 11.74
C GLN A 48 -4.71 14.46 13.25
N ILE A 49 -3.50 14.19 13.74
CA ILE A 49 -3.18 14.23 15.17
C ILE A 49 -1.96 15.11 15.43
N ARG A 50 -1.95 15.76 16.59
CA ARG A 50 -0.85 16.62 17.05
C ARG A 50 -0.51 16.35 18.51
N TRP A 51 0.77 16.35 18.83
CA TRP A 51 1.29 16.15 20.20
C TRP A 51 2.45 17.09 20.53
N GLY A 52 2.84 17.05 21.81
CA GLY A 52 3.92 17.87 22.33
C GLY A 52 3.57 19.34 22.51
N THR A 53 4.35 20.02 23.33
CA THR A 53 4.37 21.49 23.41
C THR A 53 5.53 21.98 22.55
N PRO A 54 5.35 22.92 21.61
CA PRO A 54 6.45 23.45 20.80
C PRO A 54 7.62 23.94 21.68
N ALA A 55 8.84 23.51 21.38
CA ALA A 55 10.01 23.83 22.20
C ALA A 55 10.38 25.32 22.12
N TYR A 56 10.00 25.99 21.03
CA TYR A 56 10.17 27.41 20.86
C TYR A 56 8.81 28.11 20.93
N THR A 57 8.60 28.88 21.99
CA THR A 57 7.42 29.72 22.18
C THR A 57 7.81 31.19 22.15
N THR A 58 6.92 32.05 21.64
CA THR A 58 7.16 33.51 21.68
C THR A 58 6.74 34.10 23.03
N ASP A 59 7.64 34.87 23.64
CA ASP A 59 7.35 35.76 24.77
C ASP A 59 7.07 37.21 24.32
N GLY A 60 6.92 37.42 23.01
CA GLY A 60 6.75 38.74 22.39
C GLY A 60 8.06 39.47 22.09
N SER A 61 9.22 38.95 22.52
CA SER A 61 10.51 39.51 22.13
C SER A 61 10.83 39.21 20.65
N PHE A 62 11.68 40.05 20.04
CA PHE A 62 12.12 39.84 18.66
C PHE A 62 12.90 38.52 18.52
N TYR A 63 13.72 38.17 19.52
CA TYR A 63 14.54 36.97 19.50
C TYR A 63 13.72 35.68 19.61
N SER A 64 12.69 35.63 20.48
CA SER A 64 11.82 34.46 20.58
C SER A 64 10.94 34.28 19.34
N GLN A 65 10.50 35.36 18.71
CA GLN A 65 9.80 35.30 17.42
C GLN A 65 10.70 34.77 16.29
N LEU A 66 11.96 35.21 16.25
CA LEU A 66 12.90 34.70 15.26
C LEU A 66 13.19 33.21 15.50
N ALA A 67 13.38 32.78 16.75
CA ALA A 67 13.57 31.36 17.08
C ALA A 67 12.35 30.51 16.70
N TYR A 68 11.13 31.00 16.98
CA TYR A 68 9.86 30.37 16.59
C TYR A 68 9.73 30.21 15.06
N LEU A 69 10.12 31.23 14.29
CA LEU A 69 10.06 31.19 12.83
C LEU A 69 11.14 30.32 12.19
N LEU A 70 12.33 30.22 12.82
CA LEU A 70 13.47 29.51 12.25
C LEU A 70 13.60 28.05 12.71
N ASN A 71 13.11 27.71 13.90
CA ASN A 71 13.39 26.42 14.56
C ASN A 71 12.12 25.70 15.02
N GLY A 72 10.96 25.99 14.43
CA GLY A 72 9.74 25.26 14.74
C GLY A 72 8.97 25.84 15.92
N GLY A 73 7.88 26.52 15.62
CA GLY A 73 6.85 26.95 16.56
C GLY A 73 5.63 26.03 16.58
N GLN A 74 5.83 24.77 16.18
CA GLN A 74 4.76 23.84 15.80
C GLN A 74 4.85 22.56 16.64
N GLN A 75 3.71 21.88 16.74
CA GLN A 75 3.61 20.55 17.33
C GLN A 75 4.05 19.51 16.29
N SER A 76 4.67 18.43 16.76
CA SER A 76 4.83 17.21 15.96
C SER A 76 3.46 16.57 15.71
N GLY A 77 3.35 15.78 14.66
CA GLY A 77 2.06 15.30 14.19
C GLY A 77 2.09 14.27 13.09
N TYR A 78 0.94 13.63 12.89
CA TYR A 78 0.65 12.84 11.71
C TYR A 78 -0.55 13.41 10.98
N ASP A 79 -0.47 13.42 9.66
CA ASP A 79 -1.58 13.64 8.75
C ASP A 79 -1.77 12.41 7.86
N PHE A 80 -3.03 12.10 7.58
CA PHE A 80 -3.39 11.14 6.55
C PHE A 80 -4.34 11.80 5.55
N ASP A 81 -3.86 12.01 4.33
CA ASP A 81 -4.66 12.54 3.24
C ASP A 81 -5.14 11.37 2.37
N ALA A 82 -6.39 10.97 2.56
CA ALA A 82 -7.00 9.91 1.77
C ALA A 82 -7.09 10.31 0.29
N SER A 83 -6.84 9.34 -0.59
CA SER A 83 -7.12 9.51 -2.01
C SER A 83 -8.62 9.69 -2.23
N GLY A 84 -9.00 10.53 -3.19
CA GLY A 84 -10.40 10.59 -3.63
C GLY A 84 -10.86 9.31 -4.34
N ASP A 85 -12.13 9.29 -4.72
CA ASP A 85 -12.72 8.19 -5.49
C ASP A 85 -11.91 7.86 -6.74
N MET A 86 -11.71 6.58 -7.03
CA MET A 86 -10.87 6.11 -8.13
C MET A 86 -11.33 4.81 -8.77
N VAL A 87 -10.84 4.57 -9.99
CA VAL A 87 -10.95 3.28 -10.67
C VAL A 87 -9.56 2.67 -10.78
N VAL A 88 -9.43 1.43 -10.32
CA VAL A 88 -8.17 0.69 -10.26
C VAL A 88 -8.25 -0.55 -11.14
N GLU A 89 -7.14 -0.92 -11.77
CA GLU A 89 -7.08 -2.03 -12.72
C GLU A 89 -6.41 -3.28 -12.11
N ASP A 90 -6.81 -4.45 -12.62
CA ASP A 90 -6.29 -5.75 -12.20
C ASP A 90 -4.76 -5.81 -12.28
N ASN A 91 -4.12 -6.33 -11.23
CA ASN A 91 -2.67 -6.44 -11.09
C ASN A 91 -1.91 -5.11 -11.20
N THR A 92 -2.54 -3.99 -10.86
CA THR A 92 -1.88 -2.69 -10.77
C THR A 92 -1.83 -2.18 -9.34
N THR A 93 -0.72 -1.52 -8.98
CA THR A 93 -0.59 -0.81 -7.70
C THR A 93 -1.33 0.53 -7.79
N PHE A 94 -2.09 0.84 -6.75
CA PHE A 94 -2.78 2.11 -6.58
C PHE A 94 -2.50 2.70 -5.20
N VAL A 95 -2.68 4.02 -5.06
CA VAL A 95 -2.41 4.79 -3.84
C VAL A 95 -3.73 5.09 -3.13
N LEU A 96 -3.87 4.60 -1.90
CA LEU A 96 -5.04 4.80 -1.04
C LEU A 96 -4.98 6.13 -0.26
N GLY A 97 -3.77 6.65 -0.02
CA GLY A 97 -3.59 7.95 0.61
C GLY A 97 -2.12 8.24 0.92
N THR A 98 -1.87 9.43 1.41
CA THR A 98 -0.54 9.89 1.81
C THR A 98 -0.49 10.04 3.33
N PHE A 99 0.47 9.35 3.95
CA PHE A 99 0.87 9.59 5.33
C PHE A 99 1.95 10.66 5.38
N THR A 100 1.78 11.67 6.22
CA THR A 100 2.77 12.72 6.46
C THR A 100 3.16 12.74 7.92
N HIS A 101 4.45 12.58 8.19
CA HIS A 101 5.03 12.83 9.51
C HIS A 101 5.55 14.27 9.58
N LEU A 102 5.07 15.02 10.57
CA LEU A 102 5.53 16.35 10.91
C LEU A 102 6.47 16.23 12.11
N ASN A 103 7.77 16.38 11.89
CA ASN A 103 8.75 16.33 12.96
C ASN A 103 9.21 17.74 13.36
N TYR A 104 8.84 18.18 14.56
CA TYR A 104 9.20 19.49 15.08
C TYR A 104 9.73 19.40 16.52
N PRO A 105 10.61 20.34 16.92
CA PRO A 105 11.10 20.40 18.29
C PRO A 105 9.96 20.59 19.28
N ILE A 106 9.72 19.59 20.12
CA ILE A 106 8.69 19.61 21.16
C ILE A 106 9.23 19.27 22.55
N ARG A 107 8.37 19.50 23.56
CA ARG A 107 8.54 19.08 24.95
C ARG A 107 7.29 18.35 25.43
N ASP A 108 7.38 17.78 26.63
CA ASP A 108 6.31 17.15 27.39
C ASP A 108 5.78 15.85 26.77
N THR A 109 4.71 15.91 25.95
CA THR A 109 4.03 14.72 25.44
C THR A 109 4.79 14.16 24.25
N LEU A 110 5.38 12.97 24.43
CA LEU A 110 6.06 12.24 23.37
C LEU A 110 5.17 11.05 22.98
N LEU A 111 4.65 11.06 21.76
CA LEU A 111 3.87 9.93 21.25
C LEU A 111 4.75 8.67 21.25
N THR A 112 4.18 7.52 21.64
CA THR A 112 4.89 6.24 21.53
C THR A 112 4.22 5.31 20.54
N SER A 113 2.90 5.38 20.42
CA SER A 113 2.15 4.55 19.47
C SER A 113 0.80 5.15 19.12
N VAL A 114 0.27 4.81 17.95
CA VAL A 114 -1.09 5.17 17.50
C VAL A 114 -1.53 4.21 16.40
N ASP A 115 -2.83 4.04 16.20
CA ASP A 115 -3.37 3.26 15.09
C ASP A 115 -3.97 4.16 14.01
N LEU A 116 -3.74 3.83 12.74
CA LEU A 116 -4.52 4.36 11.60
C LEU A 116 -5.57 3.32 11.20
N SER A 117 -6.84 3.68 11.33
CA SER A 117 -7.97 2.91 10.80
C SER A 117 -8.33 3.42 9.40
N LEU A 118 -7.96 2.65 8.38
CA LEU A 118 -8.36 2.88 6.99
C LEU A 118 -9.72 2.24 6.73
N SER A 119 -10.59 2.94 6.00
CA SER A 119 -11.82 2.36 5.46
C SER A 119 -12.16 2.89 4.07
N PHE A 120 -12.77 2.05 3.23
CA PHE A 120 -13.29 2.47 1.92
C PHE A 120 -14.37 1.50 1.41
N MET A 121 -15.13 1.96 0.42
CA MET A 121 -16.14 1.15 -0.27
C MET A 121 -15.63 0.69 -1.63
N ILE A 122 -16.08 -0.49 -2.05
CA ILE A 122 -15.89 -0.99 -3.42
C ILE A 122 -17.28 -1.18 -4.04
N ASP A 123 -17.49 -0.65 -5.24
CA ASP A 123 -18.76 -0.85 -5.95
C ASP A 123 -19.04 -2.34 -6.17
N GLY A 124 -20.24 -2.79 -5.79
CA GLY A 124 -20.64 -4.20 -5.83
C GLY A 124 -20.32 -4.99 -4.56
N VAL A 125 -19.61 -4.41 -3.59
CA VAL A 125 -19.39 -4.97 -2.25
C VAL A 125 -20.30 -4.24 -1.25
N THR A 126 -20.97 -4.99 -0.37
CA THR A 126 -21.97 -4.42 0.56
C THR A 126 -21.35 -3.79 1.80
N GLU A 127 -20.28 -4.39 2.31
CA GLU A 127 -19.57 -3.92 3.50
C GLU A 127 -18.35 -3.08 3.10
N ALA A 128 -17.96 -2.15 3.97
CA ALA A 128 -16.72 -1.40 3.80
C ALA A 128 -15.52 -2.32 4.03
N ILE A 129 -14.48 -2.12 3.23
CA ILE A 129 -13.15 -2.67 3.49
C ILE A 129 -12.56 -1.87 4.65
N THR A 130 -12.04 -2.56 5.66
CA THR A 130 -11.37 -1.92 6.81
C THR A 130 -10.00 -2.53 7.05
N SER A 131 -9.03 -1.69 7.40
CA SER A 131 -7.68 -2.14 7.76
C SER A 131 -7.08 -1.23 8.81
N VAL A 132 -6.37 -1.82 9.78
CA VAL A 132 -5.75 -1.08 10.87
C VAL A 132 -4.24 -1.25 10.82
N PHE A 133 -3.52 -0.13 10.79
CA PHE A 133 -2.07 -0.09 10.92
C PHE A 133 -1.69 0.42 12.31
N SER A 134 -0.89 -0.33 13.07
CA SER A 134 -0.23 0.21 14.26
C SER A 134 1.05 0.92 13.87
N PHE A 135 1.20 2.13 14.38
CA PHE A 135 2.39 2.95 14.27
C PHE A 135 3.11 2.93 15.62
N ASP A 136 4.40 2.60 15.61
CA ASP A 136 5.32 2.88 16.71
C ASP A 136 6.07 4.17 16.37
N HIS A 137 6.13 5.09 17.33
CA HIS A 137 6.83 6.37 17.21
C HIS A 137 7.99 6.44 18.19
N TRP A 138 9.12 6.98 17.72
CA TRP A 138 10.24 7.32 18.56
C TRP A 138 10.60 8.79 18.36
N GLU A 139 10.12 9.62 19.29
CA GLU A 139 10.61 11.00 19.44
C GLU A 139 12.00 10.99 20.10
N THR A 140 13.01 11.48 19.38
CA THR A 140 14.40 11.37 19.78
C THR A 140 14.89 12.62 20.51
N HIS A 141 15.96 12.46 21.29
CA HIS A 141 16.52 13.57 22.04
C HIS A 141 17.42 14.44 21.15
N ASN A 142 16.91 15.61 20.76
CA ASN A 142 17.57 16.50 19.79
C ASN A 142 18.99 16.95 20.15
N GLU A 143 19.36 16.93 21.43
CA GLU A 143 20.70 17.36 21.86
C GLU A 143 21.68 16.20 22.12
N ALA A 144 21.30 14.95 21.82
CA ALA A 144 22.20 13.81 21.98
C ALA A 144 23.45 13.95 21.09
N GLU A 145 24.63 13.58 21.59
CA GLU A 145 25.89 13.63 20.81
C GLU A 145 25.90 12.58 19.68
N VAL A 146 25.33 11.41 19.97
CA VAL A 146 25.07 10.34 19.01
C VAL A 146 23.56 10.09 19.01
N CYS A 147 22.95 10.18 17.83
CA CYS A 147 21.51 10.04 17.66
C CYS A 147 21.09 8.57 17.62
N ALA A 148 19.78 8.33 17.72
CA ALA A 148 19.20 6.98 17.77
C ALA A 148 19.49 6.13 16.51
N ASN A 149 19.68 6.78 15.37
CA ASN A 149 20.09 6.16 14.12
C ASN A 149 21.60 5.79 14.08
N GLY A 150 22.36 6.09 15.14
CA GLY A 150 23.78 5.77 15.28
C GLY A 150 24.74 6.80 14.66
N GLU A 151 24.21 7.85 14.03
CA GLU A 151 25.00 8.93 13.43
C GLU A 151 25.27 10.06 14.45
N GLY A 152 26.27 10.89 14.15
CA GLY A 152 26.57 12.07 14.95
C GLY A 152 25.46 13.12 14.84
N ARG A 153 25.34 13.94 15.89
CA ARG A 153 24.57 15.19 15.80
C ARG A 153 25.15 16.10 14.71
N GLU A 154 24.28 16.87 14.06
CA GLU A 154 24.67 17.82 13.00
C GLU A 154 25.26 17.13 11.74
N ASP A 155 24.95 15.84 11.53
CA ASP A 155 25.34 15.08 10.34
C ASP A 155 24.13 14.39 9.71
N GLY A 156 24.14 14.24 8.38
CA GLY A 156 23.11 13.52 7.63
C GLY A 156 21.67 13.91 7.99
N LEU A 157 20.88 12.92 8.43
CA LEU A 157 19.48 13.11 8.84
C LEU A 157 19.36 13.90 10.15
N ASN A 158 20.44 14.06 10.91
CA ASN A 158 20.48 14.73 12.21
C ASN A 158 20.99 16.17 12.15
N ILE A 159 21.06 16.76 10.95
CA ILE A 159 21.65 18.10 10.73
C ILE A 159 20.95 19.21 11.51
N SER A 160 19.69 19.02 11.90
CA SER A 160 18.86 20.04 12.60
C SER A 160 18.41 19.61 14.01
N GLY A 161 19.03 18.57 14.57
CA GLY A 161 18.51 17.80 15.71
C GLY A 161 18.44 16.33 15.31
N CYS A 162 18.38 15.44 16.29
CA CYS A 162 18.25 14.01 15.99
C CYS A 162 16.93 13.75 15.26
N ALA A 163 16.96 12.96 14.19
CA ALA A 163 15.77 12.61 13.43
C ALA A 163 14.88 11.66 14.22
N ASP A 164 13.58 11.77 13.98
CA ASP A 164 12.57 10.90 14.61
C ASP A 164 12.17 9.75 13.71
N ARG A 165 11.79 8.64 14.34
CA ARG A 165 11.47 7.40 13.62
C ARG A 165 10.02 6.99 13.81
N VAL A 166 9.43 6.59 12.70
CA VAL A 166 8.13 5.92 12.63
C VAL A 166 8.31 4.52 12.03
N THR A 167 7.58 3.54 12.54
CA THR A 167 7.41 2.24 11.88
C THR A 167 5.93 1.89 11.87
N ALA A 168 5.43 1.29 10.79
CA ALA A 168 4.02 0.90 10.69
C ALA A 168 3.89 -0.60 10.41
N THR A 169 3.00 -1.27 11.14
CA THR A 169 2.68 -2.69 10.98
C THR A 169 1.18 -2.85 10.75
N LEU A 170 0.80 -3.60 9.72
CA LEU A 170 -0.60 -3.93 9.47
C LEU A 170 -1.07 -4.99 10.48
N ASN A 171 -2.15 -4.71 11.21
CA ASN A 171 -2.66 -5.55 12.30
C ASN A 171 -3.81 -6.48 11.90
N GLU A 172 -4.42 -6.31 10.73
CA GLU A 172 -5.56 -7.12 10.28
C GLU A 172 -5.40 -7.59 8.83
N ALA A 173 -6.14 -8.65 8.47
CA ALA A 173 -5.91 -9.53 7.32
C ALA A 173 -5.46 -8.79 6.05
N MET A 174 -4.17 -8.97 5.72
CA MET A 174 -3.45 -8.40 4.58
C MET A 174 -4.18 -8.52 3.24
N SER A 175 -5.12 -9.46 3.15
CA SER A 175 -5.84 -9.73 1.92
C SER A 175 -7.31 -10.02 2.18
N GLU A 176 -8.18 -9.20 1.61
CA GLU A 176 -9.61 -9.44 1.62
C GLU A 176 -10.03 -10.11 0.32
N THR A 177 -10.87 -11.14 0.44
CA THR A 177 -11.44 -11.84 -0.72
C THR A 177 -12.94 -11.56 -0.77
N PHE A 178 -13.39 -11.00 -1.88
CA PHE A 178 -14.81 -10.71 -2.12
C PHE A 178 -15.23 -11.17 -3.51
N VAL A 179 -16.55 -11.24 -3.72
CA VAL A 179 -17.15 -11.72 -4.97
C VAL A 179 -18.08 -10.65 -5.52
N ILE A 180 -17.86 -10.27 -6.77
CA ILE A 180 -18.73 -9.37 -7.53
C ILE A 180 -19.22 -10.14 -8.75
N ASP A 181 -20.53 -10.27 -8.92
CA ASP A 181 -21.16 -10.97 -10.06
C ASP A 181 -20.62 -12.38 -10.34
N GLY A 182 -20.23 -13.10 -9.27
CA GLY A 182 -19.66 -14.46 -9.36
C GLY A 182 -18.17 -14.53 -9.72
N VAL A 183 -17.49 -13.39 -9.88
CA VAL A 183 -16.04 -13.29 -10.05
C VAL A 183 -15.40 -13.03 -8.68
N THR A 184 -14.37 -13.80 -8.34
CA THR A 184 -13.65 -13.66 -7.07
C THR A 184 -12.46 -12.72 -7.23
N TYR A 185 -12.34 -11.75 -6.33
CA TYR A 185 -11.26 -10.77 -6.27
C TYR A 185 -10.49 -10.97 -4.98
N VAL A 186 -9.17 -10.77 -5.04
CA VAL A 186 -8.30 -10.71 -3.86
C VAL A 186 -7.62 -9.35 -3.86
N LEU A 187 -8.00 -8.52 -2.89
CA LEU A 187 -7.36 -7.24 -2.58
C LEU A 187 -6.18 -7.49 -1.64
N ASP A 188 -5.09 -6.76 -1.83
CA ASP A 188 -3.92 -6.72 -0.97
C ASP A 188 -3.61 -5.27 -0.62
N ILE A 189 -3.56 -4.93 0.66
CA ILE A 189 -3.14 -3.61 1.14
C ILE A 189 -1.70 -3.78 1.65
N SER A 190 -0.74 -3.43 0.81
CA SER A 190 0.65 -3.85 0.98
C SER A 190 1.38 -3.07 2.08
N GLY A 191 0.97 -1.83 2.36
CA GLY A 191 1.56 -0.95 3.37
C GLY A 191 1.99 0.41 2.81
N PHE A 192 2.94 1.06 3.48
CA PHE A 192 3.40 2.40 3.13
C PHE A 192 4.70 2.35 2.32
N LEU A 193 4.71 2.96 1.13
CA LEU A 193 5.90 3.12 0.31
C LEU A 193 6.59 4.45 0.64
N TYR A 194 7.90 4.36 0.90
CA TYR A 194 8.81 5.49 1.00
C TYR A 194 9.97 5.27 0.03
N GLU A 195 10.26 6.26 -0.83
CA GLU A 195 11.29 6.16 -1.88
C GLU A 195 11.15 4.94 -2.80
N GLY A 196 9.94 4.42 -2.96
CA GLY A 196 9.61 3.29 -3.84
C GLY A 196 9.66 1.91 -3.18
N GLU A 197 10.02 1.83 -1.90
CA GLU A 197 10.08 0.58 -1.13
C GLU A 197 9.14 0.63 0.08
N LEU A 198 8.67 -0.53 0.55
CA LEU A 198 7.85 -0.59 1.76
C LEU A 198 8.68 -0.11 2.96
N MET A 199 8.17 0.89 3.67
CA MET A 199 8.88 1.47 4.80
C MET A 199 8.97 0.46 5.95
N THR A 200 10.18 0.23 6.45
CA THR A 200 10.43 -0.51 7.70
C THR A 200 10.88 0.43 8.81
N ASP A 201 11.69 1.43 8.46
CA ASP A 201 12.14 2.50 9.33
C ASP A 201 11.98 3.82 8.57
N PHE A 202 11.02 4.64 9.00
CA PHE A 202 10.70 5.91 8.36
C PHE A 202 11.23 7.06 9.21
N TRP A 203 12.34 7.64 8.79
CA TRP A 203 12.99 8.72 9.51
C TRP A 203 12.60 10.09 8.95
N THR A 204 12.38 11.05 9.83
CA THR A 204 12.06 12.43 9.46
C THR A 204 13.01 13.38 10.17
N LEU A 205 13.67 14.23 9.39
CA LEU A 205 14.60 15.24 9.87
C LEU A 205 13.87 16.28 10.73
N GLU A 206 14.53 16.77 11.77
CA GLU A 206 13.97 17.76 12.70
C GLU A 206 13.62 19.09 12.01
N ASN A 207 12.43 19.65 12.27
CA ASN A 207 11.83 20.81 11.59
C ASN A 207 11.35 20.56 10.16
N GLN A 208 11.25 19.30 9.74
CA GLN A 208 10.77 18.93 8.41
C GLN A 208 9.55 18.01 8.50
N SER A 209 8.88 17.89 7.37
CA SER A 209 7.92 16.82 7.14
C SER A 209 8.50 15.78 6.18
N ASN A 210 8.02 14.54 6.31
CA ASN A 210 8.30 13.48 5.35
C ASN A 210 7.01 12.73 5.01
N GLU A 211 6.93 12.15 3.83
CA GLU A 211 5.71 11.52 3.29
C GLU A 211 5.94 10.07 2.88
N ALA A 212 4.94 9.21 3.11
CA ALA A 212 4.88 7.85 2.59
C ALA A 212 3.49 7.56 1.98
N LEU A 213 3.46 6.77 0.91
CA LEU A 213 2.23 6.47 0.17
C LEU A 213 1.65 5.14 0.65
N LEU A 214 0.42 5.13 1.16
CA LEU A 214 -0.29 3.89 1.45
C LEU A 214 -0.76 3.27 0.13
N VAL A 215 -0.34 2.04 -0.16
CA VAL A 215 -0.65 1.39 -1.44
C VAL A 215 -1.39 0.07 -1.28
N GLY A 216 -2.15 -0.26 -2.32
CA GLY A 216 -2.79 -1.55 -2.49
C GLY A 216 -2.69 -2.04 -3.92
N SER A 217 -3.07 -3.30 -4.11
CA SER A 217 -3.26 -3.93 -5.41
C SER A 217 -4.38 -4.95 -5.31
N PHE A 218 -4.97 -5.35 -6.43
CA PHE A 218 -5.90 -6.48 -6.42
C PHE A 218 -5.63 -7.40 -7.61
N ARG A 219 -6.10 -8.64 -7.48
CA ARG A 219 -6.12 -9.61 -8.58
C ARG A 219 -7.45 -10.32 -8.71
N VAL A 220 -7.84 -10.62 -9.94
CA VAL A 220 -8.95 -11.52 -10.23
C VAL A 220 -8.50 -12.99 -10.13
N VAL A 221 -9.28 -13.80 -9.44
CA VAL A 221 -9.09 -15.26 -9.43
C VAL A 221 -9.89 -15.84 -10.60
N PRO A 222 -9.23 -16.40 -11.64
CA PRO A 222 -9.94 -16.96 -12.77
C PRO A 222 -10.79 -18.16 -12.34
N SER A 223 -12.06 -18.17 -12.74
CA SER A 223 -12.89 -19.36 -12.59
C SER A 223 -12.34 -20.48 -13.47
N GLU A 224 -12.11 -21.67 -12.92
CA GLU A 224 -11.76 -22.87 -13.69
C GLU A 224 -12.88 -23.14 -14.70
N VAL A 225 -12.67 -22.76 -15.97
CA VAL A 225 -13.62 -23.06 -17.05
C VAL A 225 -13.53 -24.56 -17.30
N PRO A 226 -14.64 -25.33 -17.20
CA PRO A 226 -14.62 -26.73 -17.61
C PRO A 226 -14.19 -26.80 -19.07
N LEU A 227 -13.07 -27.49 -19.34
CA LEU A 227 -12.61 -27.77 -20.70
C LEU A 227 -13.82 -28.14 -21.56
N PRO A 228 -14.14 -27.39 -22.62
CA PRO A 228 -15.36 -27.65 -23.35
C PRO A 228 -15.28 -29.07 -23.87
N ALA A 229 -16.34 -29.86 -23.62
CA ALA A 229 -16.40 -31.27 -24.03
C ALA A 229 -16.12 -31.45 -25.54
N THR A 230 -16.18 -30.37 -26.33
CA THR A 230 -15.72 -30.32 -27.72
C THR A 230 -14.26 -30.74 -27.90
N GLY A 231 -13.35 -30.46 -26.96
CA GLY A 231 -11.96 -30.95 -27.01
C GLY A 231 -11.89 -32.47 -26.92
N LEU A 232 -12.62 -33.04 -25.96
CA LEU A 232 -12.74 -34.50 -25.81
C LEU A 232 -13.50 -35.14 -26.98
N LEU A 233 -14.53 -34.48 -27.52
CA LEU A 233 -15.30 -34.95 -28.68
C LEU A 233 -14.51 -34.88 -29.98
N LEU A 234 -13.66 -33.87 -30.17
CA LEU A 234 -12.77 -33.74 -31.32
C LEU A 234 -11.68 -34.82 -31.27
N LEU A 235 -11.03 -34.99 -30.11
CA LEU A 235 -10.05 -36.05 -29.90
C LEU A 235 -10.68 -37.44 -30.05
N GLY A 236 -11.87 -37.64 -29.49
CA GLY A 236 -12.66 -38.86 -29.65
C GLY A 236 -13.08 -39.12 -31.09
N GLY A 237 -13.49 -38.08 -31.82
CA GLY A 237 -13.87 -38.15 -33.23
C GLY A 237 -12.70 -38.48 -34.16
N LEU A 238 -11.54 -37.87 -33.92
CA LEU A 238 -10.29 -38.16 -34.65
C LEU A 238 -9.79 -39.58 -34.37
N ALA A 239 -9.81 -40.02 -33.12
CA ALA A 239 -9.47 -41.39 -32.74
C ALA A 239 -10.43 -42.41 -33.38
N GLY A 240 -11.73 -42.12 -33.38
CA GLY A 240 -12.75 -42.93 -34.03
C GLY A 240 -12.53 -43.06 -35.54
N MET A 241 -12.25 -41.96 -36.24
CA MET A 241 -11.95 -41.98 -37.69
C MET A 241 -10.65 -42.74 -38.02
N ALA A 242 -9.60 -42.60 -37.20
CA ALA A 242 -8.37 -43.36 -37.36
C ALA A 242 -8.59 -44.86 -37.18
N MET A 243 -9.44 -45.26 -36.23
CA MET A 243 -9.77 -46.67 -35.97
C MET A 243 -10.62 -47.28 -37.10
N VAL A 244 -11.59 -46.53 -37.65
CA VAL A 244 -12.40 -46.96 -38.81
C VAL A 244 -11.54 -47.14 -40.06
N ARG A 245 -10.58 -46.24 -40.32
CA ARG A 245 -9.65 -46.36 -41.45
C ARG A 245 -8.76 -47.59 -41.34
N ARG A 246 -8.41 -48.02 -40.13
CA ARG A 246 -7.58 -49.20 -39.87
C ARG A 246 -8.33 -50.52 -40.07
N ARG A 247 -9.67 -50.51 -39.97
CA ARG A 247 -10.52 -51.69 -40.22
C ARG A 247 -10.90 -51.89 -41.70
N ARG A 248 -10.71 -50.89 -42.55
CA ARG A 248 -11.01 -50.95 -44.00
C ARG A 248 -9.78 -51.25 -44.88
N ARG A 249 -8.63 -51.50 -44.27
CA ARG A 249 -7.43 -52.06 -44.92
C ARG A 249 -7.24 -53.48 -44.40
#